data_AF-A0A8X7C6B6-F1
#
_entry.id   AF-A0A8X7C6B6-F1
#
_cell.length_a   1.000
_cell.length_b   1.000
_cell.length_c   1.000
_cell.angle_alpha   90.00
_cell.angle_beta   90.00
_cell.angle_gamma   90.00
#
_symmetry.space_group_name_H-M   'P 1'
#
loop_
_entity.id
_entity.type
_entity.pdbx_description
1 polymer ?
#
loop_
_entity_poly.entity_id
_entity_poly.type
_entity_poly.pdbx_seq_one_letter_code
_entity_poly.pdbx_strand_id
1 'polypeptide(L)'
;MKILPDGRYEICLPFKSEAIDLSSNKELTWERHKKMCERTQRNGILDDYKVVRSYKKKVYIYIELEVIEKIEEIGENSYFLPHRPIVKNDSITTKIRPVFDTSARVTGQSSLNKGPNLIEQILDIS
;
A
#
# COMPACT_ATOMS: atom_id res chain seq x y z
N MET A 1 20.20 -12.73 -13.61
CA MET A 1 19.19 -13.70 -14.04
C MET A 1 19.86 -15.05 -14.13
N LYS A 2 19.27 -16.09 -13.53
CA LYS A 2 19.77 -17.46 -13.56
C LYS A 2 18.70 -18.36 -14.16
N ILE A 3 19.07 -19.23 -15.09
CA ILE A 3 18.15 -20.25 -15.63
C ILE A 3 18.32 -21.50 -14.77
N LEU A 4 17.22 -21.99 -14.20
CA LEU A 4 17.17 -23.20 -13.38
C LEU A 4 17.14 -24.44 -14.29
N PRO A 5 17.57 -25.63 -13.80
CA PRO A 5 17.61 -26.86 -14.59
C PRO A 5 16.26 -27.30 -15.18
N ASP A 6 15.15 -26.80 -14.64
CA ASP A 6 13.79 -27.07 -15.13
C ASP A 6 13.30 -26.03 -16.15
N GLY A 7 14.17 -25.13 -16.61
CA GLY A 7 13.86 -24.09 -17.60
C GLY A 7 13.21 -22.83 -17.04
N ARG A 8 13.05 -22.72 -15.72
CA ARG A 8 12.53 -21.48 -15.09
C ARG A 8 13.61 -20.43 -14.90
N TYR A 9 13.22 -19.16 -14.96
CA TYR A 9 14.12 -18.04 -14.67
C TYR A 9 14.02 -17.64 -13.20
N GLU A 10 15.17 -17.46 -12.56
CA GLU A 10 15.32 -16.80 -11.27
C GLU A 10 15.90 -15.41 -11.49
N ILE A 11 15.19 -14.39 -11.00
CA ILE A 11 15.61 -13.00 -11.02
C ILE A 11 15.62 -12.46 -9.58
N CYS A 12 16.62 -11.65 -9.24
CA CYS A 12 16.50 -10.82 -8.05
C CYS A 12 15.37 -9.82 -8.27
N LEU A 13 14.57 -9.58 -7.23
CA LEU A 13 13.63 -8.47 -7.24
C LEU A 13 14.43 -7.17 -7.43
N PRO A 14 14.04 -6.31 -8.39
CA PRO A 14 14.75 -5.07 -8.69
C PRO A 14 14.42 -4.01 -7.65
N PHE A 15 14.89 -4.24 -6.42
CA PHE A 15 14.87 -3.24 -5.37
C PHE A 15 15.86 -2.13 -5.73
N LYS A 16 15.46 -0.88 -5.48
CA LYS A 16 16.38 0.25 -5.58
C LYS A 16 17.45 0.12 -4.50
N SER A 17 18.72 0.21 -4.91
CA SER A 17 19.87 0.22 -4.00
C SER A 17 20.03 1.56 -3.28
N GLU A 18 19.51 2.65 -3.85
CA GLU A 18 19.59 4.00 -3.29
C GLU A 18 18.38 4.29 -2.40
N ALA A 19 18.65 4.87 -1.22
CA ALA A 19 17.61 5.39 -0.35
C ALA A 19 16.84 6.50 -1.09
N ILE A 20 15.53 6.31 -1.28
CA ILE A 20 14.67 7.35 -1.81
C ILE A 20 14.50 8.40 -0.71
N ASP A 21 14.88 9.65 -0.97
CA ASP A 21 14.52 10.76 -0.11
C ASP A 21 12.99 10.93 -0.14
N LEU A 22 12.36 10.52 0.96
CA LEU A 22 10.92 10.57 1.18
C LEU A 22 10.63 11.68 2.18
N SER A 23 10.42 12.87 1.64
CA SER A 23 9.83 13.98 2.38
C SER A 23 8.45 13.61 2.93
N SER A 24 8.13 14.15 4.11
CA SER A 24 6.88 13.84 4.81
C SER A 24 5.64 14.15 3.95
N ASN A 25 4.72 13.19 3.88
CA ASN A 25 3.42 13.33 3.20
C ASN A 25 2.24 13.33 4.20
N LYS A 26 2.51 13.61 5.48
CA LYS A 26 1.54 13.48 6.59
C LYS A 26 0.27 14.31 6.35
N GLU A 27 0.44 15.60 6.05
CA GLU A 27 -0.69 16.52 5.85
C GLU A 27 -1.56 16.11 4.65
N LEU A 28 -0.92 15.80 3.51
CA LEU A 28 -1.62 15.28 2.34
C LEU A 28 -2.43 14.01 2.66
N THR A 29 -1.81 13.08 3.38
CA THR A 29 -2.45 11.81 3.76
C THR A 29 -3.62 12.04 4.70
N TRP A 30 -3.48 12.98 5.65
CA TRP A 30 -4.54 13.36 6.58
C TRP A 30 -5.74 13.99 5.87
N GLU A 31 -5.51 14.92 4.94
CA GLU A 31 -6.60 15.55 4.17
C GLU A 31 -7.33 14.54 3.29
N ARG A 32 -6.60 13.61 2.67
CA ARG A 32 -7.20 12.47 1.95
C ARG A 32 -8.02 11.58 2.89
N HIS A 33 -7.52 11.35 4.10
CA HIS A 33 -8.22 10.56 5.12
C HIS A 33 -9.56 11.19 5.51
N LYS A 34 -9.59 12.50 5.81
CA LYS A 34 -10.84 13.23 6.13
C LYS A 34 -11.88 13.09 5.03
N LYS A 35 -11.50 13.40 3.79
CA LYS A 35 -12.40 13.31 2.62
C LYS A 35 -12.91 11.89 2.39
N MET A 36 -12.05 10.89 2.61
CA MET A 36 -12.44 9.48 2.55
C MET A 36 -13.48 9.15 3.63
N CYS A 37 -13.27 9.57 4.88
CA CYS A 37 -14.22 9.35 5.96
C CYS A 37 -15.58 9.99 5.66
N GLU A 38 -15.61 11.26 5.23
CA GLU A 38 -16.84 11.96 4.84
C GLU A 38 -17.59 11.23 3.71
N ARG A 39 -16.88 10.83 2.65
CA ARG A 39 -17.47 10.10 1.53
C ARG A 39 -18.01 8.74 1.97
N THR A 40 -17.27 8.03 2.81
CA THR A 40 -17.64 6.70 3.30
C THR A 40 -18.85 6.79 4.25
N GLN A 41 -18.94 7.88 5.02
CA GLN A 41 -20.11 8.18 5.86
C GLN A 41 -21.35 8.48 5.03
N ARG A 42 -21.23 9.36 4.02
CA ARG A 42 -22.31 9.67 3.08
C ARG A 42 -22.83 8.43 2.35
N ASN A 43 -21.95 7.46 2.08
CA ASN A 43 -22.29 6.19 1.44
C ASN A 43 -22.81 5.12 2.42
N GLY A 44 -22.95 5.44 3.72
CA GLY A 44 -23.49 4.50 4.71
C GLY A 44 -22.59 3.31 5.06
N ILE A 45 -21.32 3.32 4.63
CA ILE A 45 -20.39 2.20 4.81
C ILE A 45 -19.25 2.51 5.79
N LEU A 46 -19.30 3.64 6.51
CA LEU A 46 -18.21 4.07 7.38
C LEU A 46 -18.01 3.11 8.55
N ASP A 47 -19.07 2.64 9.18
CA ASP A 47 -18.94 1.75 10.34
C ASP A 47 -18.53 0.34 9.92
N ASP A 48 -19.08 -0.19 8.81
CA ASP A 48 -18.59 -1.44 8.21
C ASP A 48 -17.11 -1.35 7.81
N TYR A 49 -16.72 -0.22 7.20
CA TYR A 49 -15.33 0.02 6.87
C TYR A 49 -14.47 0.19 8.12
N LYS A 50 -14.98 0.84 9.18
CA LYS A 50 -14.28 0.93 10.46
C LYS A 50 -14.09 -0.44 11.06
N VAL A 51 -15.04 -1.38 10.98
CA VAL A 51 -14.88 -2.77 11.46
C VAL A 51 -13.82 -3.52 10.66
N VAL A 52 -13.83 -3.38 9.33
CA VAL A 52 -12.80 -3.95 8.46
C VAL A 52 -11.44 -3.31 8.70
N ARG A 53 -11.43 -1.99 8.92
CA ARG A 53 -10.25 -1.22 9.29
C ARG A 53 -9.78 -1.74 10.63
N SER A 54 -10.55 -1.60 11.71
CA SER A 54 -10.31 -1.86 13.15
C SER A 54 -10.03 -3.32 13.54
N TYR A 55 -9.31 -4.01 12.67
CA TYR A 55 -8.14 -4.73 13.16
C TYR A 55 -8.44 -6.04 13.96
N LYS A 56 -9.65 -6.63 13.97
CA LYS A 56 -9.84 -7.92 14.70
C LYS A 56 -9.36 -9.19 13.99
N LYS A 57 -9.34 -9.23 12.64
CA LYS A 57 -8.92 -10.46 11.92
C LYS A 57 -7.75 -10.25 10.96
N LYS A 58 -7.86 -9.34 10.00
CA LYS A 58 -6.81 -9.17 8.96
C LYS A 58 -5.52 -8.57 9.48
N VAL A 59 -5.66 -7.67 10.42
CA VAL A 59 -4.49 -7.06 11.05
C VAL A 59 -3.87 -8.02 11.99
N TYR A 60 -4.70 -8.67 12.82
CA TYR A 60 -4.18 -9.64 13.74
C TYR A 60 -3.36 -10.67 12.96
N ILE A 61 -3.87 -11.13 11.81
CA ILE A 61 -3.09 -11.91 10.83
C ILE A 61 -1.81 -11.18 10.37
N TYR A 62 -1.84 -9.91 9.97
CA TYR A 62 -0.61 -9.21 9.56
C TYR A 62 0.40 -8.98 10.68
N ILE A 63 -0.05 -8.85 11.94
CA ILE A 63 0.82 -8.78 13.12
C ILE A 63 1.38 -10.17 13.43
N GLU A 64 0.53 -11.21 13.42
CA GLU A 64 0.94 -12.62 13.58
C GLU A 64 1.92 -13.08 12.50
N LEU A 65 1.76 -12.58 11.27
CA LEU A 65 2.67 -12.82 10.15
C LEU A 65 3.88 -11.87 10.14
N GLU A 66 4.03 -11.01 11.14
CA GLU A 66 5.13 -10.03 11.27
C GLU A 66 5.28 -9.11 10.04
N VAL A 67 4.18 -8.85 9.33
CA VAL A 67 4.12 -7.95 8.16
C VAL A 67 3.98 -6.49 8.60
N ILE A 68 3.29 -6.24 9.72
CA ILE A 68 3.13 -4.91 10.32
C ILE A 68 3.31 -4.98 11.84
N GLU A 69 3.72 -3.87 12.44
CA GLU A 69 3.78 -3.72 13.90
C GLU A 69 3.04 -2.45 14.34
N LYS A 70 2.67 -2.42 15.62
CA LYS A 70 2.15 -1.20 16.25
C LYS A 70 3.33 -0.33 16.64
N ILE A 71 3.34 0.92 16.18
CA ILE A 71 4.28 1.95 16.63
C ILE A 71 3.62 2.79 17.73
N GLU A 72 4.36 3.11 18.79
CA GLU A 72 3.88 4.02 19.85
C GLU A 72 4.10 5.49 19.48
N GLU A 73 5.18 5.79 18.75
CA GLU A 73 5.53 7.15 18.32
C GLU A 73 5.81 7.21 16.82
N ILE A 74 5.46 8.35 16.22
CA ILE A 74 5.73 8.63 14.81
C ILE A 74 7.14 9.20 14.70
N GLY A 75 8.06 8.45 14.08
CA GLY A 75 9.42 8.91 13.82
C GLY A 75 9.49 10.05 12.79
N GLU A 76 10.58 10.80 12.79
CA GLU A 76 10.79 11.95 11.88
C GLU A 76 10.79 11.53 10.39
N ASN A 77 11.31 10.35 10.06
CA ASN A 77 11.35 9.79 8.71
C ASN A 77 10.13 8.91 8.37
N SER A 78 8.95 9.27 8.90
CA SER A 78 7.72 8.52 8.63
C SER A 78 7.07 8.93 7.30
N TYR A 79 6.70 7.93 6.50
CA TYR A 79 5.91 8.11 5.28
C TYR A 79 4.56 7.39 5.43
N PHE A 80 3.48 8.09 5.13
CA PHE A 80 2.13 7.62 5.39
C PHE A 80 1.48 7.08 4.11
N LEU A 81 0.76 5.97 4.23
CA LEU A 81 0.00 5.40 3.12
C LEU A 81 -1.47 5.77 3.26
N PRO A 82 -2.01 6.74 2.49
CA PRO A 82 -3.44 6.97 2.46
C PRO A 82 -4.16 5.73 1.96
N HIS A 83 -5.31 5.46 2.56
CA HIS A 83 -6.10 4.27 2.26
C HIS A 83 -7.55 4.63 1.98
N ARG A 84 -8.23 3.75 1.24
CA ARG A 84 -9.66 3.86 0.96
C ARG A 84 -10.34 2.50 0.92
N PRO A 85 -11.65 2.44 1.23
CA PRO A 85 -12.44 1.24 1.00
C PRO A 85 -12.62 0.98 -0.50
N ILE A 86 -12.50 -0.28 -0.89
CA ILE A 86 -13.07 -0.81 -2.12
C ILE A 86 -14.17 -1.80 -1.73
N VAL A 87 -15.38 -1.54 -2.23
CA VAL A 87 -16.52 -2.46 -2.10
C VAL A 87 -16.50 -3.40 -3.30
N LYS A 88 -16.43 -4.71 -3.03
CA LYS A 88 -16.56 -5.78 -4.02
C LYS A 88 -17.77 -6.61 -3.61
N ASN A 89 -18.92 -6.27 -4.18
CA ASN A 89 -20.21 -6.93 -3.85
C ASN A 89 -20.18 -8.43 -4.14
N ASP A 90 -19.44 -8.85 -5.17
CA ASP A 90 -19.32 -10.24 -5.60
C ASP A 90 -18.32 -11.06 -4.76
N SER A 91 -17.70 -10.44 -3.75
CA SER A 91 -16.70 -11.08 -2.91
C SER A 91 -17.35 -11.88 -1.79
N ILE A 92 -17.18 -13.21 -1.85
CA ILE A 92 -17.74 -14.17 -0.87
C ILE A 92 -17.12 -13.98 0.52
N THR A 93 -15.82 -13.71 0.61
CA THR A 93 -15.08 -13.71 1.89
C THR A 93 -14.87 -12.34 2.51
N THR A 94 -14.77 -11.27 1.71
CA THR A 94 -14.68 -9.89 2.25
C THR A 94 -15.25 -8.88 1.27
N LYS A 95 -16.42 -8.31 1.59
CA LYS A 95 -17.10 -7.32 0.75
C LYS A 95 -16.39 -5.96 0.71
N ILE A 96 -15.72 -5.56 1.78
CA ILE A 96 -14.98 -4.29 1.87
C ILE A 96 -13.50 -4.57 2.09
N ARG A 97 -12.61 -3.90 1.36
CA ARG A 97 -11.15 -4.05 1.52
C ARG A 97 -10.47 -2.67 1.58
N PRO A 98 -9.49 -2.48 2.47
CA PRO A 98 -8.62 -1.31 2.37
C PRO A 98 -7.69 -1.46 1.17
N VAL A 99 -7.54 -0.39 0.40
CA VAL A 99 -6.48 -0.25 -0.60
C VAL A 99 -5.62 0.94 -0.23
N PHE A 100 -4.32 0.72 -0.19
CA PHE A 100 -3.31 1.72 0.14
C PHE A 100 -2.75 2.33 -1.15
N ASP A 101 -2.63 3.64 -1.17
CA ASP A 101 -2.06 4.39 -2.30
C ASP A 101 -0.60 4.73 -2.00
N THR A 102 0.31 3.93 -2.56
CA THR A 102 1.77 4.11 -2.45
C THR A 102 2.31 5.21 -3.37
N SER A 103 1.46 5.81 -4.21
CA SER A 103 1.81 6.92 -5.11
C SER A 103 1.59 8.30 -4.49
N ALA A 104 1.02 8.34 -3.29
CA ALA A 104 0.63 9.57 -2.62
C ALA A 104 1.84 10.40 -2.17
N ARG A 105 2.13 11.46 -2.93
CA ARG A 105 3.22 12.41 -2.68
C ARG A 105 2.74 13.85 -2.79
N VAL A 106 3.43 14.76 -2.12
CA VAL A 106 3.29 16.19 -2.40
C VAL A 106 3.84 16.47 -3.79
N THR A 107 3.25 17.42 -4.50
CA THR A 107 3.70 17.85 -5.83
C THR A 107 5.20 18.20 -5.78
N GLY A 108 5.96 17.69 -6.77
CA GLY A 108 7.41 17.86 -6.83
C GLY A 108 8.24 16.85 -6.02
N GLN A 109 7.65 16.13 -5.07
CA GLN A 109 8.36 15.17 -4.21
C GLN A 109 8.31 13.73 -4.76
N SER A 110 9.11 12.81 -4.20
CA SER A 110 9.08 11.38 -4.55
C SER A 110 7.97 10.61 -3.81
N SER A 111 7.55 9.48 -4.38
CA SER A 111 6.62 8.52 -3.77
C SER A 111 7.27 7.16 -3.58
N LEU A 112 6.67 6.34 -2.70
CA LEU A 112 7.14 4.98 -2.42
C LEU A 112 7.16 4.09 -3.67
N ASN A 113 6.25 4.32 -4.63
CA ASN A 113 6.18 3.56 -5.88
C ASN A 113 6.94 4.19 -7.06
N LYS A 114 7.73 5.26 -6.85
CA LYS A 114 8.49 5.87 -7.95
C LYS A 114 9.63 4.93 -8.31
N GLY A 115 9.57 4.26 -9.46
CA GLY A 115 10.61 3.35 -9.96
C GLY A 115 10.70 3.38 -11.49
N PRO A 116 11.80 2.88 -12.07
CA PRO A 116 11.90 2.71 -13.51
C PRO A 116 10.75 1.81 -14.02
N ASN A 117 10.24 2.08 -15.22
CA ASN A 117 9.31 1.16 -15.87
C ASN A 117 10.09 -0.09 -16.28
N LEU A 118 9.86 -1.18 -15.55
CA LEU A 118 10.53 -2.46 -15.78
C LEU A 118 9.78 -3.36 -16.77
N ILE A 119 8.61 -2.93 -17.27
CA ILE A 119 7.80 -3.72 -18.22
C ILE A 119 8.56 -3.89 -19.54
N GLU A 120 9.27 -2.85 -20.00
CA GLU A 120 10.02 -2.91 -21.26
C GLU A 120 11.27 -3.81 -21.17
N GLN A 121 11.90 -3.93 -20.00
CA GLN A 121 13.09 -4.78 -19.80
C GLN A 121 12.80 -6.29 -19.83
N ILE A 122 11.52 -6.68 -19.79
CA ILE A 122 11.11 -8.09 -19.89
C ILE A 122 10.98 -8.52 -21.36
N LEU A 123 10.72 -7.59 -22.28
CA LEU A 123 10.48 -7.89 -23.70
C LEU A 123 11.76 -8.00 -24.54
N ASP A 124 12.88 -7.43 -24.07
CA ASP A 124 14.20 -7.52 -24.74
C ASP A 124 14.95 -8.84 -24.46
N ILE A 125 14.26 -9.88 -23.97
CA ILE A 125 14.81 -11.21 -23.67
C ILE A 125 14.31 -12.26 -24.71
N SER A 126 13.91 -11.82 -25.92
CA SER A 126 13.51 -12.71 -27.02
C SER A 126 14.69 -13.17 -27.88
#